data_AF-A0A8H6MGN4-F1
#
_entry.id   AF-A0A8H6MGN4-F1
#
_cell.length_a   1.000
_cell.length_b   1.000
_cell.length_c   1.000
_cell.angle_alpha   90.00
_cell.angle_beta   90.00
_cell.angle_gamma   90.00
#
_symmetry.space_group_name_H-M   'P 1'
#
loop_
_entity.id
_entity.type
_entity.pdbx_description
1 polymer ?
#
loop_
_entity_poly.entity_id
_entity_poly.type
_entity_poly.pdbx_seq_one_letter_code
_entity_poly.pdbx_strand_id
1 'polypeptide(L)'
;MLKSSSIRSLPFRLAAQRRFVQSQSRPRTVLPPRLSYNPWSSAFRGSVGTRALLQAVVYSLVIVGTASAFGLQVPRKDNPDSDPYPSKQNVATAIEELKRAFPDPGFLATDAESLKTYGSSEHSYHPVSPHAAVVRPKSTEDVVKIINIARKYHVPVVPYSGATSLEGHFAGISGGSICIDMSGMDRIININVPDADLTCQSGARWEDINQTLKTKGIPLFFPLDPGPGATIGGMIGTGCSGTNAVRYGTARSEWFISITVVLPDGSVVKTRSRARKSSAGFDTTKLFIGAEGTLGIVTEATLRLAPVVPTKVAMAQFPSVEHAVNAVQEILTSPHGSHIQCIELLDDNMMHAINDAGFVDRPYPVQDTLFFKIQGDLSMVKETAKVVKACSKKHGGTSFQFATSDAEADEMWTNRKYALMSTIAANPGYRCWTTDVCVPVSRLPELVQETKKDLSAHNLRSTIVGHVGDGNFHALILFKDDDELRTVEDAVHRLVHRALALDGTCTGEHGVGVGKKEYLTDELGESTVELMRTVKRAIDPTNIMNPGKLYPTRKGDEKK
;
A
#
# COMPACT_ATOMS: atom_id res chain seq x y z
N MET A 1 -27.77 -43.33 -55.58
CA MET A 1 -27.70 -43.30 -54.10
C MET A 1 -27.58 -41.82 -53.70
N LEU A 2 -28.71 -41.12 -53.46
CA LEU A 2 -29.27 -40.73 -52.15
C LEU A 2 -28.30 -39.84 -51.32
N LYS A 3 -28.57 -38.61 -50.85
CA LYS A 3 -29.66 -37.59 -50.83
C LYS A 3 -28.99 -36.28 -50.32
N SER A 4 -29.06 -35.13 -51.03
CA SER A 4 -29.86 -33.89 -50.75
C SER A 4 -29.93 -33.42 -49.27
N SER A 5 -29.87 -32.15 -48.85
CA SER A 5 -29.87 -30.83 -49.52
C SER A 5 -29.87 -29.70 -48.45
N SER A 6 -29.15 -28.60 -48.75
CA SER A 6 -29.47 -27.16 -48.58
C SER A 6 -30.57 -26.71 -47.60
N ILE A 7 -30.24 -25.74 -46.73
CA ILE A 7 -31.19 -24.88 -46.00
C ILE A 7 -31.00 -23.40 -46.42
N ARG A 8 -32.10 -22.77 -46.85
CA ARG A 8 -32.30 -21.31 -46.98
C ARG A 8 -33.45 -20.86 -46.08
N SER A 9 -33.42 -19.56 -45.80
CA SER A 9 -34.10 -18.69 -44.85
C SER A 9 -35.62 -18.42 -44.97
N LEU A 10 -36.16 -17.81 -43.90
CA LEU A 10 -37.25 -16.78 -43.77
C LEU A 10 -38.67 -17.25 -43.32
N PRO A 11 -39.54 -16.37 -42.75
CA PRO A 11 -39.91 -16.33 -41.32
C PRO A 11 -41.44 -16.47 -41.05
N PHE A 12 -41.88 -16.56 -39.78
CA PHE A 12 -43.31 -16.37 -39.43
C PHE A 12 -43.55 -15.71 -38.06
N ARG A 13 -44.48 -14.74 -38.03
CA ARG A 13 -45.14 -14.11 -36.88
C ARG A 13 -46.51 -14.77 -36.63
N LEU A 14 -46.98 -14.72 -35.39
CA LEU A 14 -48.37 -14.70 -34.85
C LEU A 14 -48.38 -15.44 -33.49
N ALA A 15 -49.28 -15.28 -32.52
CA ALA A 15 -50.06 -14.19 -31.94
C ALA A 15 -50.83 -14.80 -30.74
N ALA A 16 -50.99 -14.03 -29.66
CA ALA A 16 -52.07 -14.04 -28.64
C ALA A 16 -52.60 -15.36 -28.02
N GLN A 17 -52.65 -15.42 -26.68
CA GLN A 17 -53.91 -15.39 -25.90
C GLN A 17 -53.62 -15.42 -24.37
N ARG A 18 -54.17 -14.45 -23.63
CA ARG A 18 -54.31 -14.46 -22.16
C ARG A 18 -55.80 -14.29 -21.81
N ARG A 19 -56.28 -15.08 -20.85
CA ARG A 19 -57.67 -15.11 -20.34
C ARG A 19 -57.92 -14.00 -19.30
N PHE A 20 -59.16 -13.47 -19.31
CA PHE A 20 -59.84 -12.64 -18.29
C PHE A 20 -60.29 -13.51 -17.07
N VAL A 21 -60.59 -13.00 -15.85
CA VAL A 21 -61.80 -12.23 -15.46
C VAL A 21 -61.67 -11.58 -14.05
N GLN A 22 -62.12 -10.31 -13.98
CA GLN A 22 -62.78 -9.46 -12.95
C GLN A 22 -62.56 -9.58 -11.42
N SER A 23 -62.42 -8.40 -10.78
CA SER A 23 -63.15 -8.03 -9.55
C SER A 23 -63.40 -6.50 -9.46
N GLN A 24 -64.30 -6.10 -8.57
CA GLN A 24 -65.27 -4.99 -8.66
C GLN A 24 -64.78 -3.58 -8.26
N SER A 25 -65.55 -2.57 -8.73
CA SER A 25 -65.40 -1.12 -8.51
C SER A 25 -66.06 -0.59 -7.22
N ARG A 26 -65.45 0.43 -6.59
CA ARG A 26 -66.09 1.42 -5.68
C ARG A 26 -65.81 2.85 -6.19
N PRO A 27 -66.72 3.83 -5.99
CA PRO A 27 -66.56 5.17 -6.56
C PRO A 27 -65.63 6.04 -5.70
N ARG A 28 -64.71 6.77 -6.32
CA ARG A 28 -63.91 7.83 -5.67
C ARG A 28 -64.51 9.20 -5.97
N THR A 29 -64.67 9.96 -4.91
CA THR A 29 -65.00 11.38 -4.83
C THR A 29 -64.08 12.25 -5.70
N VAL A 30 -64.67 13.18 -6.44
CA VAL A 30 -63.96 14.17 -7.26
C VAL A 30 -63.43 15.29 -6.36
N LEU A 31 -62.11 15.43 -6.27
CA LEU A 31 -61.44 16.62 -5.74
C LEU A 31 -61.22 17.62 -6.87
N PRO A 32 -61.29 18.95 -6.63
CA PRO A 32 -61.07 19.95 -7.67
C PRO A 32 -59.62 19.90 -8.18
N PRO A 33 -59.37 20.27 -9.44
CA PRO A 33 -58.05 20.15 -10.03
C PRO A 33 -57.05 21.05 -9.28
N ARG A 34 -56.06 20.42 -8.64
CA ARG A 34 -54.85 21.12 -8.19
C ARG A 34 -54.18 21.69 -9.44
N LEU A 35 -54.06 23.01 -9.52
CA LEU A 35 -53.20 23.70 -10.48
C LEU A 35 -51.75 23.23 -10.23
N SER A 36 -51.30 22.23 -11.00
CA SER A 36 -49.88 21.87 -11.05
C SER A 36 -49.20 22.84 -12.01
N TYR A 37 -48.54 23.86 -11.46
CA TYR A 37 -47.77 24.82 -12.24
C TYR A 37 -46.49 24.12 -12.73
N ASN A 38 -46.47 23.70 -14.00
CA ASN A 38 -45.29 23.14 -14.64
C ASN A 38 -44.74 24.13 -15.68
N PRO A 39 -43.57 24.76 -15.44
CA PRO A 39 -42.96 25.70 -16.38
C PRO A 39 -42.54 25.03 -17.71
N TRP A 40 -42.50 23.70 -17.79
CA TRP A 40 -42.28 22.95 -19.04
C TRP A 40 -43.58 22.51 -19.72
N SER A 41 -44.75 22.87 -19.18
CA SER A 41 -46.00 22.62 -19.90
C SER A 41 -46.09 23.45 -21.19
N SER A 42 -46.83 22.93 -22.16
CA SER A 42 -47.17 23.64 -23.40
C SER A 42 -48.05 24.87 -23.16
N ALA A 43 -48.72 24.95 -22.01
CA ALA A 43 -49.56 26.08 -21.62
C ALA A 43 -48.77 27.27 -21.04
N PHE A 44 -47.50 27.09 -20.68
CA PHE A 44 -46.67 28.14 -20.09
C PHE A 44 -46.14 29.11 -21.17
N ARG A 45 -46.50 30.40 -21.08
CA ARG A 45 -46.20 31.42 -22.11
C ARG A 45 -44.85 32.17 -21.92
N GLY A 46 -44.00 31.74 -20.98
CA GLY A 46 -42.70 32.38 -20.74
C GLY A 46 -41.58 31.86 -21.65
N SER A 47 -40.55 32.70 -21.83
CA SER A 47 -39.32 32.36 -22.58
C SER A 47 -38.57 31.19 -21.95
N VAL A 48 -37.65 30.57 -22.69
CA VAL A 48 -36.78 29.49 -22.16
C VAL A 48 -36.01 29.94 -20.91
N GLY A 49 -35.51 31.19 -20.88
CA GLY A 49 -34.86 31.75 -19.70
C GLY A 49 -35.80 31.89 -18.50
N THR A 50 -37.05 32.30 -18.74
CA THR A 50 -38.08 32.39 -17.70
C THR A 50 -38.45 31.02 -17.14
N ARG A 51 -38.50 29.98 -17.99
CA ARG A 51 -38.75 28.58 -17.59
C ARG A 51 -37.62 28.06 -16.70
N ALA A 52 -36.37 28.28 -17.10
CA ALA A 52 -35.20 27.86 -16.35
C ALA A 52 -35.12 28.54 -14.97
N LEU A 53 -35.41 29.85 -14.92
CA LEU A 53 -35.42 30.61 -13.66
C LEU A 53 -36.51 30.10 -12.69
N LEU A 54 -37.73 29.89 -13.17
CA LEU A 54 -38.83 29.37 -12.34
C LEU A 54 -38.55 27.94 -11.87
N GLN A 55 -37.97 27.10 -12.72
CA GLN A 55 -37.54 25.76 -12.33
C GLN A 55 -36.48 25.82 -11.21
N ALA A 56 -35.50 26.71 -11.34
CA ALA A 56 -34.45 26.90 -10.34
C ALA A 56 -35.03 27.37 -9.00
N VAL A 57 -35.94 28.35 -9.00
CA VAL A 57 -36.60 28.85 -7.79
C VAL A 57 -37.42 27.75 -7.09
N VAL A 58 -38.16 26.94 -7.85
CA VAL A 58 -38.92 25.80 -7.30
C VAL A 58 -37.98 24.77 -6.68
N TYR A 59 -36.87 24.42 -7.33
CA TYR A 59 -35.87 23.52 -6.74
C TYR A 59 -35.22 24.10 -5.49
N SER A 60 -34.86 25.38 -5.47
CA SER A 60 -34.31 26.05 -4.29
C SER A 60 -35.29 26.04 -3.12
N LEU A 61 -36.58 26.31 -3.36
CA LEU A 61 -37.61 26.27 -2.32
C LEU A 61 -37.88 24.86 -1.81
N VAL A 62 -37.82 23.84 -2.68
CA VAL A 62 -37.92 22.43 -2.28
C VAL A 62 -36.71 22.02 -1.44
N ILE A 63 -35.49 22.43 -1.81
CA ILE A 63 -34.26 22.14 -1.05
C ILE A 63 -34.27 22.80 0.32
N VAL A 64 -34.68 24.08 0.40
CA VAL A 64 -34.78 24.81 1.68
C VAL A 64 -35.91 24.21 2.54
N GLY A 65 -37.05 23.88 1.94
CA GLY A 65 -38.18 23.26 2.62
C GLY A 65 -37.88 21.86 3.14
N THR A 66 -37.13 21.03 2.40
CA THR A 66 -36.71 19.69 2.86
C THR A 66 -35.62 19.78 3.92
N ALA A 67 -34.67 20.73 3.82
CA ALA A 67 -33.66 20.96 4.85
C ALA A 67 -34.28 21.36 6.20
N SER A 68 -35.32 22.21 6.19
CA SER A 68 -36.05 22.59 7.41
C SER A 68 -37.00 21.50 7.93
N ALA A 69 -37.61 20.69 7.06
CA ALA A 69 -38.55 19.64 7.48
C ALA A 69 -37.88 18.35 7.98
N PHE A 70 -36.64 18.06 7.56
CA PHE A 70 -35.92 16.85 7.97
C PHE A 70 -34.96 17.02 9.14
N GLY A 71 -34.90 18.21 9.76
CA GLY A 71 -34.05 18.42 10.93
C GLY A 71 -32.63 17.93 10.71
N LEU A 72 -32.05 18.23 9.53
CA LEU A 72 -30.64 18.01 9.27
C LEU A 72 -29.87 18.87 10.28
N GLN A 73 -29.56 18.27 11.42
CA GLN A 73 -28.54 18.76 12.32
C GLN A 73 -27.26 18.81 11.48
N VAL A 74 -26.90 20.01 11.04
CA VAL A 74 -25.52 20.32 10.71
C VAL A 74 -24.72 19.86 11.93
N PRO A 75 -23.71 18.99 11.77
CA PRO A 75 -22.91 18.56 12.90
C PRO A 75 -22.43 19.82 13.62
N ARG A 76 -22.63 19.86 14.94
CA ARG A 76 -22.05 20.91 15.79
C ARG A 76 -20.60 21.05 15.35
N LYS A 77 -20.17 22.28 15.03
CA LYS A 77 -18.75 22.61 15.05
C LYS A 77 -18.27 22.17 16.43
N ASP A 78 -17.49 21.09 16.49
CA ASP A 78 -16.79 20.72 17.69
C ASP A 78 -16.01 21.93 18.16
N ASN A 79 -16.04 22.14 19.47
CA ASN A 79 -15.41 23.26 20.11
C ASN A 79 -13.93 23.29 19.68
N PRO A 80 -13.42 24.35 19.02
CA PRO A 80 -12.05 24.40 18.54
C PRO A 80 -11.01 24.41 19.69
N ASP A 81 -11.45 24.40 20.95
CA ASP A 81 -10.65 24.43 22.16
C ASP A 81 -10.47 23.05 22.85
N SER A 82 -10.95 21.95 22.27
CA SER A 82 -10.57 20.63 22.78
C SER A 82 -9.17 20.28 22.29
N ASP A 83 -8.26 20.03 23.23
CA ASP A 83 -6.95 19.42 22.99
C ASP A 83 -7.13 18.26 21.98
N PRO A 84 -6.39 18.23 20.85
CA PRO A 84 -6.49 17.14 19.87
C PRO A 84 -6.07 15.79 20.48
N TYR A 85 -5.49 15.79 21.67
CA TYR A 85 -5.05 14.61 22.40
C TYR A 85 -6.04 14.20 23.51
N PRO A 86 -6.18 12.89 23.80
CA PRO A 86 -7.04 12.43 24.88
C PRO A 86 -6.54 12.98 26.22
N SER A 87 -7.47 13.34 27.10
CA SER A 87 -7.09 13.69 28.48
C SER A 87 -6.34 12.52 29.13
N LYS A 88 -5.31 12.80 29.93
CA LYS A 88 -4.58 11.76 30.68
C LYS A 88 -5.52 10.85 31.49
N GLN A 89 -6.63 11.41 31.98
CA GLN A 89 -7.67 10.68 32.69
C GLN A 89 -8.41 9.67 31.79
N ASN A 90 -8.73 10.05 30.54
CA ASN A 90 -9.37 9.14 29.59
C ASN A 90 -8.45 7.97 29.26
N VAL A 91 -7.17 8.24 29.00
CA VAL A 91 -6.16 7.20 28.73
C VAL A 91 -6.06 6.23 29.92
N ALA A 92 -5.91 6.76 31.14
CA ALA A 92 -5.85 5.93 32.35
C ALA A 92 -7.12 5.07 32.53
N THR A 93 -8.30 5.64 32.29
CA THR A 93 -9.58 4.93 32.43
C THR A 93 -9.73 3.83 31.36
N ALA A 94 -9.31 4.10 30.12
CA ALA A 94 -9.30 3.10 29.06
C ALA A 94 -8.37 1.92 29.39
N ILE A 95 -7.20 2.18 29.96
CA ILE A 95 -6.25 1.14 30.39
C ILE A 95 -6.86 0.26 31.48
N GLU A 96 -7.54 0.85 32.46
CA GLU A 96 -8.23 0.07 33.50
C GLU A 96 -9.37 -0.79 32.94
N GLU A 97 -10.09 -0.31 31.93
CA GLU A 97 -11.10 -1.12 31.24
C GLU A 97 -10.47 -2.24 30.40
N LEU A 98 -9.33 -1.98 29.75
CA LEU A 98 -8.55 -3.01 29.03
C LEU A 98 -8.05 -4.10 29.99
N LYS A 99 -7.52 -3.74 31.17
CA LYS A 99 -7.10 -4.71 32.21
C LYS A 99 -8.23 -5.63 32.64
N ARG A 100 -9.45 -5.09 32.79
CA ARG A 100 -10.64 -5.89 33.15
C ARG A 100 -11.11 -6.77 32.00
N ALA A 101 -11.05 -6.26 30.77
CA ALA A 101 -11.46 -7.00 29.57
C ALA A 101 -10.48 -8.12 29.21
N PHE A 102 -9.19 -7.94 29.50
CA PHE A 102 -8.09 -8.85 29.18
C PHE A 102 -7.22 -9.10 30.41
N PRO A 103 -7.67 -9.93 31.37
CA PRO A 103 -6.96 -10.17 32.63
C PRO A 103 -5.71 -11.06 32.48
N ASP A 104 -5.54 -11.73 31.34
CA ASP A 104 -4.35 -12.54 31.04
C ASP A 104 -3.13 -11.61 30.81
N PRO A 105 -2.04 -11.73 31.60
CA PRO A 105 -0.86 -10.89 31.47
C PRO A 105 -0.22 -10.89 30.08
N GLY A 106 -0.43 -11.94 29.28
CA GLY A 106 0.11 -12.03 27.92
C GLY A 106 -0.60 -11.14 26.89
N PHE A 107 -1.76 -10.57 27.24
CA PHE A 107 -2.55 -9.72 26.34
C PHE A 107 -2.23 -8.23 26.47
N LEU A 108 -1.81 -7.75 27.64
CA LEU A 108 -1.68 -6.31 27.91
C LEU A 108 -0.34 -6.00 28.58
N ALA A 109 0.48 -5.18 27.91
CA ALA A 109 1.70 -4.62 28.46
C ALA A 109 1.52 -3.12 28.75
N THR A 110 2.01 -2.69 29.92
CA THR A 110 1.98 -1.29 30.40
C THR A 110 3.29 -0.86 31.05
N ASP A 111 4.32 -1.71 31.02
CA ASP A 111 5.66 -1.37 31.48
C ASP A 111 6.37 -0.43 30.50
N ALA A 112 7.20 0.48 31.04
CA ALA A 112 7.81 1.55 30.27
C ALA A 112 8.70 1.06 29.10
N GLU A 113 9.35 -0.10 29.26
CA GLU A 113 10.21 -0.68 28.23
C GLU A 113 9.39 -1.13 27.02
N SER A 114 8.34 -1.94 27.23
CA SER A 114 7.44 -2.37 26.17
C SER A 114 6.79 -1.17 25.47
N LEU A 115 6.30 -0.19 26.23
CA LEU A 115 5.66 1.00 25.65
C LEU A 115 6.61 1.82 24.76
N LYS A 116 7.90 1.88 25.10
CA LYS A 116 8.93 2.54 24.31
C LYS A 116 9.31 1.74 23.07
N THR A 117 9.56 0.44 23.23
CA THR A 117 9.96 -0.46 22.14
C THR A 117 8.91 -0.52 21.05
N TYR A 118 7.62 -0.65 21.41
CA TYR A 118 6.54 -0.69 20.41
C TYR A 118 6.23 0.68 19.81
N GLY A 119 6.65 1.77 20.45
CA GLY A 119 6.41 3.14 19.99
C GLY A 119 7.55 3.75 19.18
N SER A 120 8.64 3.01 18.93
CA SER A 120 9.84 3.51 18.24
C SER A 120 10.48 2.45 17.33
N SER A 121 11.29 2.91 16.38
CA SER A 121 12.06 2.04 15.48
C SER A 121 13.49 2.57 15.39
N GLU A 122 14.47 1.69 15.55
CA GLU A 122 15.88 2.03 15.33
C GLU A 122 16.20 2.28 13.85
N HIS A 123 15.32 1.84 12.96
CA HIS A 123 15.41 2.04 11.51
C HIS A 123 14.67 3.28 11.01
N SER A 124 14.11 4.09 11.93
CA SER A 124 13.41 5.33 11.64
C SER A 124 14.13 6.52 12.28
N TYR A 125 14.11 7.66 11.60
CA TYR A 125 14.62 8.94 12.08
C TYR A 125 13.48 9.92 12.42
N HIS A 126 12.22 9.48 12.27
CA HIS A 126 11.03 10.27 12.55
C HIS A 126 10.78 10.44 14.06
N PRO A 127 10.02 11.48 14.48
CA PRO A 127 9.62 11.65 15.87
C PRO A 127 8.91 10.40 16.42
N VAL A 128 9.28 10.03 17.64
CA VAL A 128 8.71 8.87 18.35
C VAL A 128 8.06 9.30 19.65
N SER A 129 7.11 8.50 20.12
CA SER A 129 6.51 8.65 21.45
C SER A 129 6.16 7.26 21.98
N PRO A 130 6.27 7.02 23.29
CA PRO A 130 5.81 5.77 23.87
C PRO A 130 4.28 5.65 23.75
N HIS A 131 3.79 4.42 23.65
CA HIS A 131 2.37 4.14 23.81
C HIS A 131 1.96 4.26 25.29
N ALA A 132 0.66 4.19 25.55
CA ALA A 132 0.12 4.09 26.92
C ALA A 132 -0.25 2.65 27.29
N ALA A 133 -0.54 1.81 26.29
CA ALA A 133 -0.76 0.37 26.43
C ALA A 133 -0.40 -0.33 25.13
N VAL A 134 0.09 -1.57 25.23
CA VAL A 134 0.23 -2.50 24.09
C VAL A 134 -0.72 -3.66 24.34
N VAL A 135 -1.64 -3.90 23.42
CA VAL A 135 -2.63 -4.98 23.50
C VAL A 135 -2.42 -5.97 22.36
N ARG A 136 -2.33 -7.26 22.68
CA ARG A 136 -2.12 -8.35 21.72
C ARG A 136 -3.40 -9.20 21.56
N PRO A 137 -4.33 -8.84 20.65
CA PRO A 137 -5.54 -9.61 20.40
C PRO A 137 -5.24 -11.03 19.88
N LYS A 138 -6.15 -11.97 20.10
CA LYS A 138 -6.08 -13.33 19.53
C LYS A 138 -7.21 -13.63 18.52
N SER A 139 -8.17 -12.72 18.39
CA SER A 139 -9.28 -12.84 17.45
C SER A 139 -9.84 -11.48 16.99
N THR A 140 -10.68 -11.50 15.96
CA THR A 140 -11.38 -10.30 15.47
C THR A 140 -12.26 -9.70 16.57
N GLU A 141 -12.90 -10.52 17.41
CA GLU A 141 -13.73 -10.09 18.53
C GLU A 141 -12.92 -9.34 19.59
N ASP A 142 -11.67 -9.72 19.83
CA ASP A 142 -10.79 -8.99 20.74
C ASP A 142 -10.45 -7.60 20.17
N VAL A 143 -10.17 -7.50 18.88
CA VAL A 143 -9.96 -6.21 18.20
C VAL A 143 -11.20 -5.33 18.32
N VAL A 144 -12.40 -5.88 18.12
CA VAL A 144 -13.68 -5.16 18.30
C VAL A 144 -13.82 -4.62 19.72
N LYS A 145 -13.49 -5.41 20.76
CA LYS A 145 -13.52 -4.96 22.16
C LYS A 145 -12.54 -3.80 22.39
N ILE A 146 -11.31 -3.92 21.88
CA ILE A 146 -10.28 -2.86 22.01
C ILE A 146 -10.75 -1.56 21.35
N ILE A 147 -11.26 -1.63 20.12
CA ILE A 147 -11.79 -0.46 19.40
C ILE A 147 -12.97 0.17 20.15
N ASN A 148 -13.88 -0.64 20.69
CA ASN A 148 -15.01 -0.14 21.47
C ASN A 148 -14.57 0.60 22.76
N ILE A 149 -13.52 0.12 23.43
CA ILE A 149 -12.93 0.83 24.58
C ILE A 149 -12.25 2.13 24.12
N ALA A 150 -11.44 2.07 23.05
CA ALA A 150 -10.74 3.22 22.50
C ALA A 150 -11.71 4.34 22.10
N ARG A 151 -12.77 4.02 21.35
CA ARG A 151 -13.79 5.00 20.93
C ARG A 151 -14.59 5.58 22.10
N LYS A 152 -14.88 4.77 23.13
CA LYS A 152 -15.64 5.22 24.32
C LYS A 152 -14.89 6.34 25.06
N TYR A 153 -13.57 6.26 25.10
CA TYR A 153 -12.71 7.22 25.79
C TYR A 153 -11.96 8.17 24.86
N HIS A 154 -12.21 8.11 23.55
CA HIS A 154 -11.53 8.89 22.51
C HIS A 154 -10.01 8.74 22.56
N VAL A 155 -9.52 7.53 22.86
CA VAL A 155 -8.08 7.23 22.90
C VAL A 155 -7.63 6.78 21.52
N PRO A 156 -6.56 7.37 20.95
CA PRO A 156 -6.02 6.94 19.67
C PRO A 156 -5.55 5.49 19.71
N VAL A 157 -5.72 4.81 18.58
CA VAL A 157 -5.28 3.44 18.34
C VAL A 157 -4.26 3.42 17.22
N VAL A 158 -3.14 2.77 17.47
CA VAL A 158 -2.04 2.60 16.51
C VAL A 158 -1.89 1.11 16.21
N PRO A 159 -2.15 0.66 14.98
CA PRO A 159 -1.99 -0.74 14.62
C PRO A 159 -0.50 -1.07 14.52
N TYR A 160 -0.12 -2.22 15.07
CA TYR A 160 1.25 -2.70 15.08
C TYR A 160 1.30 -4.09 14.46
N SER A 161 2.21 -4.25 13.51
CA SER A 161 2.32 -5.44 12.65
C SER A 161 3.69 -6.08 12.86
N GLY A 162 4.47 -6.30 11.78
CA GLY A 162 5.84 -6.80 11.89
C GLY A 162 6.89 -5.79 12.38
N ALA A 163 6.50 -4.53 12.62
CA ALA A 163 7.40 -3.44 13.05
C ALA A 163 8.55 -3.08 12.09
N THR A 164 8.42 -3.42 10.82
CA THR A 164 9.48 -3.25 9.81
C THR A 164 9.36 -1.97 8.97
N SER A 165 8.30 -1.18 9.15
CA SER A 165 8.05 0.02 8.33
C SER A 165 8.99 1.17 8.66
N LEU A 166 9.33 2.00 7.67
CA LEU A 166 10.37 3.03 7.79
C LEU A 166 9.84 4.45 8.05
N GLU A 167 8.60 4.78 7.66
CA GLU A 167 8.08 6.16 7.73
C GLU A 167 7.33 6.50 9.04
N GLY A 168 7.64 5.83 10.16
CA GLY A 168 7.03 6.14 11.46
C GLY A 168 5.56 5.72 11.62
N HIS A 169 5.07 4.77 10.80
CA HIS A 169 3.67 4.35 10.77
C HIS A 169 3.12 3.90 12.13
N PHE A 170 3.94 3.20 12.91
CA PHE A 170 3.53 2.60 14.19
C PHE A 170 4.03 3.40 15.41
N ALA A 171 4.67 4.56 15.22
CA ALA A 171 5.11 5.37 16.33
C ALA A 171 3.94 5.76 17.24
N GLY A 172 4.19 5.83 18.56
CA GLY A 172 3.18 6.29 19.50
C GLY A 172 2.80 7.75 19.27
N ILE A 173 1.72 8.17 19.93
CA ILE A 173 1.19 9.53 19.81
C ILE A 173 1.42 10.26 21.12
N SER A 174 1.84 11.52 21.04
CA SER A 174 1.98 12.38 22.22
C SER A 174 0.68 12.39 23.04
N GLY A 175 0.80 12.33 24.38
CA GLY A 175 -0.36 12.17 25.27
C GLY A 175 -0.83 10.72 25.48
N GLY A 176 -0.39 9.77 24.65
CA GLY A 176 -0.60 8.34 24.82
C GLY A 176 -1.60 7.74 23.83
N SER A 177 -1.30 6.53 23.36
CA SER A 177 -2.16 5.75 22.47
C SER A 177 -2.18 4.26 22.85
N ILE A 178 -3.21 3.55 22.39
CA ILE A 178 -3.29 2.09 22.48
C ILE A 178 -2.62 1.49 21.24
N CYS A 179 -1.51 0.79 21.42
CA CYS A 179 -0.90 -0.03 20.39
C CYS A 179 -1.64 -1.36 20.29
N ILE A 180 -2.06 -1.76 19.10
CA ILE A 180 -2.69 -3.06 18.84
C ILE A 180 -1.68 -3.95 18.12
N ASP A 181 -1.00 -4.81 18.87
CA ASP A 181 0.00 -5.76 18.37
C ASP A 181 -0.68 -7.00 17.76
N MET A 182 -0.71 -7.05 16.43
CA MET A 182 -1.39 -8.12 15.68
C MET A 182 -0.64 -9.47 15.71
N SER A 183 0.52 -9.57 16.36
CA SER A 183 1.32 -10.81 16.42
C SER A 183 0.59 -12.01 17.05
N GLY A 184 -0.43 -11.78 17.87
CA GLY A 184 -1.29 -12.84 18.43
C GLY A 184 -2.29 -13.44 17.44
N MET A 185 -2.38 -12.89 16.22
CA MET A 185 -3.28 -13.32 15.15
C MET A 185 -2.46 -13.75 13.92
N ASP A 186 -1.67 -14.83 14.04
CA ASP A 186 -0.67 -15.26 13.05
C ASP A 186 -1.02 -16.52 12.26
N ARG A 187 -2.23 -17.07 12.43
CA ARG A 187 -2.57 -18.39 11.90
C ARG A 187 -2.93 -18.37 10.42
N ILE A 188 -2.48 -19.40 9.70
CA ILE A 188 -3.08 -19.81 8.42
C ILE A 188 -4.38 -20.55 8.72
N ILE A 189 -5.51 -19.98 8.29
CA ILE A 189 -6.84 -20.50 8.58
C ILE A 189 -7.22 -21.63 7.61
N ASN A 190 -6.93 -21.45 6.31
CA ASN A 190 -7.25 -22.43 5.29
C ASN A 190 -6.35 -22.28 4.05
N ILE A 191 -6.04 -23.38 3.37
CA ILE A 191 -5.27 -23.40 2.11
C ILE A 191 -6.11 -24.12 1.05
N ASN A 192 -6.51 -23.41 -0.01
CA ASN A 192 -7.33 -23.95 -1.10
C ASN A 192 -6.47 -24.19 -2.32
N VAL A 193 -5.75 -25.32 -2.34
CA VAL A 193 -4.81 -25.66 -3.42
C VAL A 193 -5.45 -25.62 -4.83
N PRO A 194 -6.66 -26.20 -5.06
CA PRO A 194 -7.28 -26.18 -6.39
C PRO A 194 -7.60 -24.77 -6.90
N ASP A 195 -7.87 -23.82 -6.00
CA ASP A 195 -8.21 -22.43 -6.32
C ASP A 195 -6.99 -21.50 -6.31
N ALA A 196 -5.82 -22.03 -5.90
CA ALA A 196 -4.59 -21.30 -5.64
C ALA A 196 -4.81 -20.04 -4.80
N ASP A 197 -5.44 -20.21 -3.63
CA ASP A 197 -5.60 -19.18 -2.62
C ASP A 197 -5.42 -19.73 -1.20
N LEU A 198 -5.18 -18.85 -0.23
CA LEU A 198 -5.25 -19.17 1.20
C LEU A 198 -5.94 -18.06 1.98
N THR A 199 -6.46 -18.39 3.16
CA THR A 199 -6.89 -17.39 4.15
C THR A 199 -6.00 -17.47 5.38
N CYS A 200 -5.53 -16.33 5.87
CA CYS A 200 -4.73 -16.21 7.07
C CYS A 200 -5.14 -15.00 7.90
N GLN A 201 -4.74 -14.98 9.16
CA GLN A 201 -4.84 -13.82 10.02
C GLN A 201 -3.76 -12.78 9.67
N SER A 202 -3.97 -11.52 10.03
CA SER A 202 -3.13 -10.39 9.59
C SER A 202 -1.74 -10.35 10.22
N GLY A 203 -1.54 -11.01 11.37
CA GLY A 203 -0.24 -11.18 12.00
C GLY A 203 0.64 -12.24 11.33
N ALA A 204 0.12 -13.01 10.36
CA ALA A 204 0.90 -14.05 9.69
C ALA A 204 2.07 -13.42 8.91
N ARG A 205 3.27 -13.99 9.04
CA ARG A 205 4.45 -13.59 8.27
C ARG A 205 4.40 -14.19 6.87
N TRP A 206 4.80 -13.42 5.87
CA TRP A 206 4.78 -13.91 4.49
C TRP A 206 5.79 -15.03 4.27
N GLU A 207 6.94 -15.01 4.97
CA GLU A 207 7.92 -16.09 4.92
C GLU A 207 7.36 -17.39 5.46
N ASP A 208 6.66 -17.33 6.60
CA ASP A 208 6.07 -18.51 7.25
C ASP A 208 4.97 -19.13 6.40
N ILE A 209 4.19 -18.31 5.68
CA ILE A 209 3.22 -18.77 4.68
C ILE A 209 3.93 -19.56 3.59
N ASN A 210 4.96 -18.98 2.95
CA ASN A 210 5.69 -19.63 1.87
C ASN A 210 6.44 -20.88 2.33
N GLN A 211 7.04 -20.84 3.52
CA GLN A 211 7.71 -21.99 4.12
C GLN A 211 6.70 -23.11 4.44
N THR A 212 5.51 -22.77 4.93
CA THR A 212 4.44 -23.76 5.19
C THR A 212 3.98 -24.44 3.90
N LEU A 213 3.78 -23.68 2.82
CA LEU A 213 3.41 -24.23 1.51
C LEU A 213 4.50 -25.18 0.99
N LYS A 214 5.77 -24.77 1.08
CA LYS A 214 6.93 -25.58 0.69
C LYS A 214 7.03 -26.88 1.50
N THR A 215 6.96 -26.81 2.83
CA THR A 215 7.03 -27.99 3.72
C THR A 215 5.90 -28.98 3.44
N LYS A 216 4.71 -28.50 3.04
CA LYS A 216 3.57 -29.35 2.66
C LYS A 216 3.65 -29.90 1.23
N GLY A 217 4.71 -29.60 0.48
CA GLY A 217 4.86 -30.02 -0.92
C GLY A 217 3.86 -29.37 -1.87
N ILE A 218 3.30 -28.22 -1.51
CA ILE A 218 2.33 -27.49 -2.34
C ILE A 218 3.14 -26.63 -3.34
N PRO A 219 2.96 -26.80 -4.66
CA PRO A 219 3.77 -26.11 -5.68
C PRO A 219 3.25 -24.67 -5.94
N LEU A 220 2.84 -23.98 -4.88
CA LEU A 220 2.30 -22.63 -4.90
C LEU A 220 3.04 -21.76 -3.87
N PHE A 221 3.04 -20.45 -4.08
CA PHE A 221 3.61 -19.47 -3.16
C PHE A 221 2.87 -18.13 -3.24
N PHE A 222 2.97 -17.32 -2.19
CA PHE A 222 2.56 -15.94 -2.15
C PHE A 222 3.73 -15.07 -2.64
N PRO A 223 3.57 -14.28 -3.72
CA PRO A 223 4.73 -13.75 -4.46
C PRO A 223 5.26 -12.40 -3.98
N LEU A 224 4.50 -11.66 -3.17
CA LEU A 224 5.00 -10.42 -2.60
C LEU A 224 6.07 -10.73 -1.55
N ASP A 225 7.21 -10.06 -1.63
CA ASP A 225 8.42 -10.36 -0.88
C ASP A 225 9.10 -9.08 -0.32
N PRO A 226 8.40 -8.28 0.50
CA PRO A 226 9.00 -7.14 1.16
C PRO A 226 10.09 -7.60 2.15
N GLY A 227 10.75 -6.62 2.79
CA GLY A 227 11.78 -6.87 3.80
C GLY A 227 11.38 -7.93 4.85
N PRO A 228 12.33 -8.76 5.32
CA PRO A 228 12.03 -9.86 6.25
C PRO A 228 11.32 -9.41 7.52
N GLY A 229 10.44 -10.26 8.04
CA GLY A 229 9.65 -10.01 9.26
C GLY A 229 8.33 -9.26 9.02
N ALA A 230 8.05 -8.82 7.80
CA ALA A 230 6.78 -8.22 7.45
C ALA A 230 5.61 -9.22 7.61
N THR A 231 4.49 -8.73 8.14
CA THR A 231 3.26 -9.51 8.27
C THR A 231 2.16 -8.98 7.35
N ILE A 232 1.19 -9.83 7.02
CA ILE A 232 0.14 -9.56 6.03
C ILE A 232 -0.62 -8.25 6.29
N GLY A 233 -0.91 -7.92 7.55
CA GLY A 233 -1.55 -6.67 7.94
C GLY A 233 -0.73 -5.43 7.57
N GLY A 234 0.57 -5.47 7.82
CA GLY A 234 1.51 -4.42 7.47
C GLY A 234 1.67 -4.27 5.97
N MET A 235 1.76 -5.40 5.25
CA MET A 235 1.82 -5.43 3.77
C MET A 235 0.61 -4.75 3.14
N ILE A 236 -0.59 -5.01 3.67
CA ILE A 236 -1.82 -4.31 3.26
C ILE A 236 -1.74 -2.85 3.67
N GLY A 237 -1.37 -2.56 4.91
CA GLY A 237 -1.32 -1.21 5.48
C GLY A 237 -0.44 -0.26 4.67
N THR A 238 0.78 -0.67 4.30
CA THR A 238 1.72 0.17 3.54
C THR A 238 1.56 0.04 2.03
N GLY A 239 0.82 -0.95 1.55
CA GLY A 239 0.72 -1.21 0.11
C GLY A 239 2.05 -1.67 -0.49
N CYS A 240 2.75 -2.56 0.21
CA CYS A 240 4.13 -2.98 -0.10
C CYS A 240 4.36 -3.54 -1.51
N SER A 241 5.63 -3.57 -1.94
CA SER A 241 6.13 -4.29 -3.12
C SER A 241 7.11 -5.40 -2.77
N GLY A 242 8.42 -5.12 -2.78
CA GLY A 242 9.49 -6.12 -2.78
C GLY A 242 10.06 -6.45 -4.18
N THR A 243 11.14 -7.23 -4.20
CA THR A 243 11.95 -7.48 -5.41
C THR A 243 11.20 -8.20 -6.53
N ASN A 244 10.12 -8.92 -6.22
CA ASN A 244 9.30 -9.64 -7.20
C ASN A 244 8.27 -8.76 -7.93
N ALA A 245 8.16 -7.47 -7.58
CA ALA A 245 7.13 -6.58 -8.09
C ALA A 245 7.17 -6.40 -9.62
N VAL A 246 8.34 -6.44 -10.24
CA VAL A 246 8.51 -6.43 -11.71
C VAL A 246 7.63 -7.47 -12.39
N ARG A 247 7.58 -8.69 -11.83
CA ARG A 247 6.83 -9.80 -12.43
C ARG A 247 5.40 -9.89 -11.93
N TYR A 248 5.24 -9.76 -10.63
CA TYR A 248 4.01 -10.12 -9.93
C TYR A 248 3.18 -8.89 -9.60
N GLY A 249 3.72 -7.68 -9.71
CA GLY A 249 3.11 -6.45 -9.24
C GLY A 249 3.19 -6.31 -7.73
N THR A 250 2.60 -5.23 -7.21
CA THR A 250 2.65 -4.85 -5.78
C THR A 250 1.40 -5.29 -5.01
N ALA A 251 1.31 -4.98 -3.72
CA ALA A 251 0.11 -5.13 -2.91
C ALA A 251 -1.12 -4.44 -3.50
N ARG A 252 -0.93 -3.35 -4.26
CA ARG A 252 -2.01 -2.67 -4.98
C ARG A 252 -2.53 -3.46 -6.20
N SER A 253 -1.89 -4.58 -6.55
CA SER A 253 -2.35 -5.55 -7.56
C SER A 253 -3.37 -6.54 -6.97
N GLU A 254 -3.77 -7.57 -7.74
CA GLU A 254 -4.79 -8.55 -7.33
C GLU A 254 -4.23 -9.73 -6.49
N TRP A 255 -3.43 -9.43 -5.47
CA TRP A 255 -2.90 -10.43 -4.52
C TRP A 255 -3.74 -10.60 -3.27
N PHE A 256 -4.38 -9.53 -2.81
CA PHE A 256 -5.34 -9.56 -1.72
C PHE A 256 -6.74 -9.74 -2.31
N ILE A 257 -7.27 -10.96 -2.25
CA ILE A 257 -8.60 -11.28 -2.76
C ILE A 257 -9.65 -10.65 -1.86
N SER A 258 -9.61 -10.82 -0.56
CA SER A 258 -10.57 -10.17 0.34
C SER A 258 -9.94 -9.96 1.70
N ILE A 259 -10.38 -8.95 2.43
CA ILE A 259 -9.89 -8.71 3.79
C ILE A 259 -11.06 -8.55 4.75
N THR A 260 -10.83 -8.90 6.00
CA THR A 260 -11.72 -8.61 7.13
C THR A 260 -11.11 -7.46 7.92
N VAL A 261 -11.89 -6.41 8.16
CA VAL A 261 -11.44 -5.18 8.81
C VAL A 261 -12.40 -4.83 9.95
N VAL A 262 -11.85 -4.42 11.08
CA VAL A 262 -12.58 -3.77 12.17
C VAL A 262 -12.51 -2.25 11.97
N LEU A 263 -13.67 -1.63 11.81
CA LEU A 263 -13.81 -0.19 11.61
C LEU A 263 -13.80 0.57 12.96
N PRO A 264 -13.59 1.90 12.97
CA PRO A 264 -13.54 2.71 14.19
C PRO A 264 -14.83 2.67 15.02
N ASP A 265 -15.96 2.37 14.39
CA ASP A 265 -17.25 2.18 15.05
C ASP A 265 -17.42 0.77 15.67
N GLY A 266 -16.41 -0.10 15.56
CA GLY A 266 -16.41 -1.47 16.04
C GLY A 266 -17.11 -2.46 15.11
N SER A 267 -17.65 -2.03 13.97
CA SER A 267 -18.23 -2.93 12.98
C SER A 267 -17.15 -3.75 12.26
N VAL A 268 -17.50 -4.98 11.87
CA VAL A 268 -16.62 -5.89 11.13
C VAL A 268 -17.09 -5.94 9.68
N VAL A 269 -16.19 -5.59 8.76
CA VAL A 269 -16.45 -5.60 7.32
C VAL A 269 -15.58 -6.62 6.64
N LYS A 270 -16.19 -7.51 5.84
CA LYS A 270 -15.50 -8.32 4.86
C LYS A 270 -15.66 -7.68 3.48
N THR A 271 -14.56 -7.31 2.84
CA THR A 271 -14.58 -6.42 1.67
C THR A 271 -15.21 -7.04 0.43
N ARG A 272 -14.99 -8.35 0.21
CA ARG A 272 -15.65 -9.13 -0.84
C ARG A 272 -15.63 -10.64 -0.54
N SER A 273 -16.31 -11.42 -1.38
CA SER A 273 -16.22 -12.89 -1.35
C SER A 273 -14.90 -13.39 -1.96
N ARG A 274 -14.64 -14.70 -1.89
CA ARG A 274 -13.40 -15.33 -2.39
C ARG A 274 -13.30 -15.39 -3.92
N ALA A 275 -14.36 -15.06 -4.65
CA ALA A 275 -14.34 -15.16 -6.11
C ALA A 275 -13.24 -14.27 -6.71
N ARG A 276 -12.40 -14.85 -7.59
CA ARG A 276 -11.27 -14.13 -8.25
C ARG A 276 -11.70 -12.94 -9.08
N LYS A 277 -12.95 -12.91 -9.52
CA LYS A 277 -13.54 -11.82 -10.30
C LYS A 277 -14.87 -11.45 -9.68
N SER A 278 -15.06 -10.16 -9.46
CA SER A 278 -16.33 -9.59 -9.02
C SER A 278 -16.48 -8.21 -9.64
N SER A 279 -17.71 -7.87 -10.02
CA SER A 279 -18.10 -6.52 -10.43
C SER A 279 -19.24 -5.99 -9.55
N ALA A 280 -19.44 -6.60 -8.38
CA ALA A 280 -20.47 -6.23 -7.43
C ALA A 280 -20.00 -5.04 -6.57
N GLY A 281 -20.36 -3.82 -6.99
CA GLY A 281 -20.04 -2.60 -6.25
C GLY A 281 -18.57 -2.17 -6.35
N PHE A 282 -18.16 -1.27 -5.45
CA PHE A 282 -16.79 -0.79 -5.37
C PHE A 282 -15.86 -1.82 -4.71
N ASP A 283 -14.61 -1.88 -5.15
CA ASP A 283 -13.61 -2.71 -4.48
C ASP A 283 -13.09 -2.02 -3.21
N THR A 284 -13.79 -2.27 -2.11
CA THR A 284 -13.41 -1.74 -0.79
C THR A 284 -12.09 -2.33 -0.29
N THR A 285 -11.61 -3.46 -0.83
CA THR A 285 -10.28 -4.01 -0.49
C THR A 285 -9.18 -3.00 -0.82
N LYS A 286 -9.29 -2.37 -1.99
CA LYS A 286 -8.31 -1.36 -2.46
C LYS A 286 -8.34 -0.08 -1.62
N LEU A 287 -9.45 0.20 -0.95
CA LEU A 287 -9.54 1.35 -0.05
C LEU A 287 -8.65 1.19 1.19
N PHE A 288 -8.47 -0.02 1.70
CA PHE A 288 -7.65 -0.29 2.87
C PHE A 288 -6.19 -0.58 2.54
N ILE A 289 -5.86 -0.95 1.29
CA ILE A 289 -4.48 -1.16 0.86
C ILE A 289 -3.78 0.19 0.71
N GLY A 290 -2.72 0.41 1.49
CA GLY A 290 -2.04 1.69 1.58
C GLY A 290 -2.76 2.72 2.45
N ALA A 291 -3.75 2.30 3.25
CA ALA A 291 -4.44 3.19 4.19
C ALA A 291 -3.71 3.33 5.53
N GLU A 292 -2.62 2.58 5.74
CA GLU A 292 -1.69 2.76 6.87
C GLU A 292 -2.35 2.70 8.25
N GLY A 293 -3.41 1.89 8.37
CA GLY A 293 -4.16 1.75 9.62
C GLY A 293 -5.06 2.93 9.97
N THR A 294 -5.17 3.92 9.08
CA THR A 294 -5.97 5.13 9.33
C THR A 294 -7.46 4.94 9.11
N LEU A 295 -7.89 3.85 8.44
CA LEU A 295 -9.30 3.57 8.15
C LEU A 295 -9.86 2.37 8.93
N GLY A 296 -9.01 1.58 9.59
CA GLY A 296 -9.44 0.37 10.31
C GLY A 296 -8.29 -0.59 10.59
N ILE A 297 -8.58 -1.67 11.31
CA ILE A 297 -7.63 -2.75 11.62
C ILE A 297 -7.94 -3.96 10.76
N VAL A 298 -7.00 -4.38 9.91
CA VAL A 298 -7.13 -5.65 9.17
C VAL A 298 -6.89 -6.81 10.13
N THR A 299 -7.82 -7.77 10.21
CA THR A 299 -7.71 -8.95 11.08
C THR A 299 -7.47 -10.25 10.31
N GLU A 300 -7.98 -10.36 9.09
CA GLU A 300 -7.80 -11.52 8.22
C GLU A 300 -7.68 -11.09 6.76
N ALA A 301 -7.00 -11.90 5.95
CA ALA A 301 -6.89 -11.74 4.52
C ALA A 301 -7.00 -13.08 3.79
N THR A 302 -7.65 -13.06 2.62
CA THR A 302 -7.59 -14.12 1.63
C THR A 302 -6.62 -13.70 0.54
N LEU A 303 -5.55 -14.48 0.37
CA LEU A 303 -4.42 -14.21 -0.51
C LEU A 303 -4.51 -15.09 -1.76
N ARG A 304 -4.23 -14.51 -2.92
CA ARG A 304 -3.98 -15.26 -4.15
C ARG A 304 -2.57 -15.87 -4.08
N LEU A 305 -2.45 -17.11 -4.54
CA LEU A 305 -1.18 -17.79 -4.73
C LEU A 305 -0.80 -17.88 -6.22
N ALA A 306 0.51 -17.93 -6.47
CA ALA A 306 1.12 -18.15 -7.77
C ALA A 306 1.78 -19.54 -7.80
N PRO A 307 1.89 -20.19 -8.97
CA PRO A 307 2.72 -21.39 -9.13
C PRO A 307 4.19 -21.08 -8.90
N VAL A 308 4.91 -21.99 -8.23
CA VAL A 308 6.37 -21.91 -8.13
C VAL A 308 6.97 -22.21 -9.51
N VAL A 309 7.86 -21.33 -9.99
CA VAL A 309 8.51 -21.43 -11.31
C VAL A 309 10.03 -21.54 -11.11
N PRO A 310 10.74 -22.43 -11.83
CA PRO A 310 12.19 -22.50 -11.75
C PRO A 310 12.83 -21.15 -12.10
N THR A 311 13.85 -20.77 -11.33
CA THR A 311 14.52 -19.48 -11.44
C THR A 311 16.03 -19.66 -11.47
N LYS A 312 16.73 -18.85 -12.27
CA LYS A 312 18.19 -18.72 -12.27
C LYS A 312 18.59 -17.25 -12.15
N VAL A 313 19.79 -17.02 -11.64
CA VAL A 313 20.33 -15.69 -11.39
C VAL A 313 21.43 -15.37 -12.41
N ALA A 314 21.48 -14.11 -12.83
CA ALA A 314 22.55 -13.58 -13.66
C ALA A 314 22.99 -12.21 -13.13
N MET A 315 24.17 -11.76 -13.56
CA MET A 315 24.61 -10.38 -13.35
C MET A 315 25.32 -9.82 -14.57
N ALA A 316 25.37 -8.50 -14.68
CA ALA A 316 26.18 -7.78 -15.65
C ALA A 316 26.65 -6.46 -15.04
N GLN A 317 27.85 -6.02 -15.40
CA GLN A 317 28.44 -4.77 -14.93
C GLN A 317 28.39 -3.71 -16.03
N PHE A 318 28.24 -2.46 -15.66
CA PHE A 318 28.04 -1.35 -16.59
C PHE A 318 28.97 -0.18 -16.25
N PRO A 319 29.34 0.63 -17.24
CA PRO A 319 30.19 1.80 -17.03
C PRO A 319 29.46 2.94 -16.29
N SER A 320 28.13 2.96 -16.31
CA SER A 320 27.31 3.87 -15.50
C SER A 320 25.88 3.36 -15.31
N VAL A 321 25.18 3.91 -14.31
CA VAL A 321 23.75 3.63 -14.06
C VAL A 321 22.89 3.89 -15.28
N GLU A 322 23.21 4.93 -16.05
CA GLU A 322 22.48 5.26 -17.29
C GLU A 322 22.51 4.09 -18.29
N HIS A 323 23.70 3.51 -18.50
CA HIS A 323 23.87 2.35 -19.37
C HIS A 323 23.12 1.11 -18.84
N ALA A 324 23.19 0.89 -17.52
CA ALA A 324 22.46 -0.20 -16.88
C ALA A 324 20.95 -0.06 -17.10
N VAL A 325 20.35 1.07 -16.75
CA VAL A 325 18.91 1.28 -16.83
C VAL A 325 18.40 1.31 -18.27
N ASN A 326 19.19 1.81 -19.24
CA ASN A 326 18.85 1.70 -20.66
C ASN A 326 18.75 0.23 -21.13
N ALA A 327 19.62 -0.65 -20.62
CA ALA A 327 19.51 -2.09 -20.89
C ALA A 327 18.24 -2.68 -20.28
N VAL A 328 17.86 -2.25 -19.07
CA VAL A 328 16.63 -2.71 -18.39
C VAL A 328 15.39 -2.42 -19.22
N GLN A 329 15.25 -1.21 -19.75
CA GLN A 329 14.10 -0.82 -20.57
C GLN A 329 13.96 -1.72 -21.81
N GLU A 330 15.06 -2.00 -22.51
CA GLU A 330 15.05 -2.87 -23.69
C GLU A 330 14.74 -4.33 -23.33
N ILE A 331 15.27 -4.84 -22.21
CA ILE A 331 15.01 -6.20 -21.74
C ILE A 331 13.53 -6.38 -21.41
N LEU A 332 12.95 -5.46 -20.63
CA LEU A 332 11.57 -5.57 -20.16
C LEU A 332 10.53 -5.42 -21.26
N THR A 333 10.81 -4.59 -22.26
CA THR A 333 9.90 -4.39 -23.40
C THR A 333 10.08 -5.43 -24.51
N SER A 334 11.05 -6.33 -24.38
CA SER A 334 11.23 -7.45 -25.29
C SER A 334 10.17 -8.55 -25.08
N PRO A 335 9.96 -9.45 -26.06
CA PRO A 335 9.10 -10.63 -25.88
C PRO A 335 9.51 -11.53 -24.70
N HIS A 336 10.76 -11.46 -24.25
CA HIS A 336 11.29 -12.24 -23.13
C HIS A 336 11.19 -11.51 -21.78
N GLY A 337 10.76 -10.25 -21.76
CA GLY A 337 10.63 -9.46 -20.53
C GLY A 337 9.71 -10.11 -19.48
N SER A 338 8.70 -10.86 -19.93
CA SER A 338 7.76 -11.57 -19.03
C SER A 338 8.41 -12.70 -18.20
N HIS A 339 9.62 -13.14 -18.58
CA HIS A 339 10.42 -14.14 -17.86
C HIS A 339 11.36 -13.52 -16.84
N ILE A 340 11.45 -12.20 -16.77
CA ILE A 340 12.19 -11.50 -15.73
C ILE A 340 11.34 -11.52 -14.45
N GLN A 341 11.91 -12.05 -13.38
CA GLN A 341 11.32 -11.99 -12.04
C GLN A 341 11.73 -10.71 -11.31
N CYS A 342 13.02 -10.37 -11.36
CA CYS A 342 13.62 -9.23 -10.67
C CYS A 342 14.74 -8.64 -11.55
N ILE A 343 14.92 -7.32 -11.49
CA ILE A 343 16.12 -6.63 -11.99
C ILE A 343 16.53 -5.58 -10.96
N GLU A 344 17.71 -5.77 -10.40
CA GLU A 344 18.19 -5.01 -9.26
C GLU A 344 19.50 -4.31 -9.58
N LEU A 345 19.59 -3.01 -9.33
CA LEU A 345 20.82 -2.23 -9.46
C LEU A 345 21.52 -2.12 -8.12
N LEU A 346 22.84 -2.26 -8.14
CA LEU A 346 23.75 -1.78 -7.10
C LEU A 346 24.77 -0.87 -7.77
N ASP A 347 24.92 0.35 -7.27
CA ASP A 347 25.90 1.28 -7.82
C ASP A 347 27.33 0.96 -7.34
N ASP A 348 28.32 1.60 -7.95
CA ASP A 348 29.73 1.46 -7.60
C ASP A 348 30.01 1.64 -6.09
N ASN A 349 29.44 2.68 -5.45
CA ASN A 349 29.56 2.88 -4.00
C ASN A 349 28.99 1.70 -3.20
N MET A 350 27.84 1.16 -3.62
CA MET A 350 27.24 -0.02 -3.00
C MET A 350 28.11 -1.27 -3.18
N MET A 351 28.66 -1.49 -4.38
CA MET A 351 29.57 -2.62 -4.64
C MET A 351 30.85 -2.51 -3.80
N HIS A 352 31.37 -1.30 -3.60
CA HIS A 352 32.47 -1.03 -2.68
C HIS A 352 32.09 -1.41 -1.24
N ALA A 353 30.92 -0.96 -0.77
CA ALA A 353 30.44 -1.28 0.57
C ALA A 353 30.24 -2.78 0.81
N ILE A 354 29.75 -3.52 -0.19
CA ILE A 354 29.61 -4.98 -0.14
C ILE A 354 30.96 -5.67 0.05
N ASN A 355 31.99 -5.22 -0.68
CA ASN A 355 33.33 -5.77 -0.56
C ASN A 355 33.95 -5.48 0.83
N ASP A 356 33.76 -4.27 1.35
CA ASP A 356 34.33 -3.83 2.62
C ASP A 356 33.63 -4.44 3.84
N ALA A 357 32.33 -4.72 3.75
CA ALA A 357 31.54 -5.23 4.87
C ALA A 357 31.93 -6.66 5.29
N GLY A 358 32.65 -7.41 4.44
CA GLY A 358 33.13 -8.75 4.75
C GLY A 358 32.07 -9.84 4.72
N PHE A 359 30.91 -9.60 4.09
CA PHE A 359 29.82 -10.59 3.96
C PHE A 359 29.93 -11.46 2.70
N VAL A 360 30.86 -11.16 1.81
CA VAL A 360 31.06 -11.89 0.55
C VAL A 360 32.41 -12.62 0.56
N ASP A 361 32.43 -13.85 0.06
CA ASP A 361 33.65 -14.67 0.03
C ASP A 361 34.70 -14.15 -0.97
N ARG A 362 34.23 -13.48 -2.04
CA ARG A 362 35.08 -12.92 -3.09
C ARG A 362 34.63 -11.50 -3.44
N PRO A 363 35.57 -10.54 -3.55
CA PRO A 363 35.21 -9.19 -3.91
C PRO A 363 34.75 -9.12 -5.37
N TYR A 364 33.73 -8.30 -5.62
CA TYR A 364 33.29 -7.94 -6.97
C TYR A 364 34.10 -6.76 -7.52
N PRO A 365 34.25 -6.61 -8.85
CA PRO A 365 34.73 -5.36 -9.40
C PRO A 365 33.80 -4.20 -9.01
N VAL A 366 34.38 -3.08 -8.59
CA VAL A 366 33.64 -1.88 -8.15
C VAL A 366 33.13 -1.13 -9.38
N GLN A 367 31.98 -1.56 -9.89
CA GLN A 367 31.27 -0.97 -11.03
C GLN A 367 29.77 -1.13 -10.81
N ASP A 368 28.97 -0.24 -11.40
CA ASP A 368 27.52 -0.35 -11.39
C ASP A 368 27.10 -1.73 -11.92
N THR A 369 26.30 -2.46 -11.16
CA THR A 369 26.00 -3.87 -11.41
C THR A 369 24.50 -4.12 -11.39
N LEU A 370 23.99 -4.79 -12.43
CA LEU A 370 22.64 -5.34 -12.44
C LEU A 370 22.67 -6.81 -12.03
N PHE A 371 21.74 -7.19 -11.15
CA PHE A 371 21.40 -8.56 -10.83
C PHE A 371 20.03 -8.89 -11.40
N PHE A 372 19.90 -10.08 -11.99
CA PHE A 372 18.69 -10.53 -12.63
C PHE A 372 18.23 -11.83 -12.00
N LYS A 373 16.93 -11.98 -11.79
CA LYS A 373 16.29 -13.29 -11.65
C LYS A 373 15.47 -13.58 -12.90
N ILE A 374 15.76 -14.71 -13.53
CA ILE A 374 15.13 -15.17 -14.77
C ILE A 374 14.38 -16.45 -14.45
N GLN A 375 13.09 -16.49 -14.79
CA GLN A 375 12.21 -17.60 -14.46
C GLN A 375 11.52 -18.20 -15.69
N GLY A 376 11.26 -19.50 -15.62
CA GLY A 376 10.59 -20.28 -16.64
C GLY A 376 11.06 -21.73 -16.62
N ASP A 377 10.63 -22.52 -17.60
CA ASP A 377 11.33 -23.78 -17.86
C ASP A 377 12.78 -23.49 -18.31
N LEU A 378 13.62 -24.52 -18.31
CA LEU A 378 15.05 -24.39 -18.62
C LEU A 378 15.31 -23.82 -20.02
N SER A 379 14.43 -24.04 -21.00
CA SER A 379 14.59 -23.50 -22.35
C SER A 379 14.31 -21.99 -22.35
N MET A 380 13.24 -21.56 -21.68
CA MET A 380 12.88 -20.14 -21.58
C MET A 380 13.90 -19.34 -20.77
N VAL A 381 14.43 -19.93 -19.69
CA VAL A 381 15.51 -19.31 -18.91
C VAL A 381 16.75 -19.09 -19.79
N LYS A 382 17.15 -20.09 -20.59
CA LYS A 382 18.31 -19.98 -21.49
C LYS A 382 18.11 -18.95 -22.59
N GLU A 383 16.96 -18.93 -23.25
CA GLU A 383 16.68 -17.93 -24.30
C GLU A 383 16.61 -16.52 -23.73
N THR A 384 15.96 -16.35 -22.56
CA THR A 384 15.91 -15.05 -21.89
C THR A 384 17.30 -14.58 -21.46
N ALA A 385 18.15 -15.47 -20.94
CA ALA A 385 19.53 -15.14 -20.59
C ALA A 385 20.37 -14.68 -21.81
N LYS A 386 20.14 -15.24 -23.00
CA LYS A 386 20.78 -14.76 -24.24
C LYS A 386 20.36 -13.33 -24.57
N VAL A 387 19.06 -13.02 -24.42
CA VAL A 387 18.54 -11.66 -24.64
C VAL A 387 19.13 -10.69 -23.62
N VAL A 388 19.10 -11.02 -22.32
CA VAL A 388 19.71 -10.20 -21.26
C VAL A 388 21.19 -9.94 -21.56
N LYS A 389 21.95 -10.96 -21.94
CA LYS A 389 23.38 -10.81 -22.30
C LYS A 389 23.58 -9.91 -23.53
N ALA A 390 22.77 -10.09 -24.57
CA ALA A 390 22.87 -9.30 -25.80
C ALA A 390 22.52 -7.82 -25.56
N CYS A 391 21.43 -7.54 -24.85
CA CYS A 391 21.03 -6.19 -24.47
C CYS A 391 22.07 -5.55 -23.54
N SER A 392 22.54 -6.27 -22.51
CA SER A 392 23.59 -5.78 -21.63
C SER A 392 24.82 -5.35 -22.44
N LYS A 393 25.32 -6.22 -23.33
CA LYS A 393 26.47 -5.91 -24.20
C LYS A 393 26.22 -4.70 -25.11
N LYS A 394 25.03 -4.59 -25.69
CA LYS A 394 24.66 -3.47 -26.58
C LYS A 394 24.77 -2.13 -25.85
N HIS A 395 24.42 -2.09 -24.57
CA HIS A 395 24.51 -0.91 -23.71
C HIS A 395 25.84 -0.84 -22.93
N GLY A 396 26.92 -1.42 -23.45
CA GLY A 396 28.26 -1.31 -22.84
C GLY A 396 28.49 -2.22 -21.62
N GLY A 397 27.56 -3.14 -21.34
CA GLY A 397 27.69 -4.09 -20.25
C GLY A 397 28.83 -5.09 -20.47
N THR A 398 29.56 -5.36 -19.39
CA THR A 398 30.69 -6.29 -19.31
C THR A 398 30.46 -7.34 -18.22
N SER A 399 31.39 -8.29 -18.09
CA SER A 399 31.40 -9.27 -16.99
C SER A 399 30.07 -10.01 -16.78
N PHE A 400 29.35 -10.34 -17.86
CA PHE A 400 28.09 -11.07 -17.75
C PHE A 400 28.33 -12.47 -17.19
N GLN A 401 27.72 -12.77 -16.05
CA GLN A 401 27.77 -14.07 -15.38
C GLN A 401 26.37 -14.63 -15.24
N PHE A 402 26.21 -15.93 -15.48
CA PHE A 402 24.95 -16.64 -15.37
C PHE A 402 25.17 -17.87 -14.49
N ALA A 403 24.42 -17.98 -13.40
CA ALA A 403 24.59 -19.04 -12.43
C ALA A 403 24.29 -20.41 -13.06
N THR A 404 25.27 -21.30 -12.96
CA THR A 404 25.22 -22.66 -13.52
C THR A 404 24.64 -23.68 -12.56
N SER A 405 24.63 -23.37 -11.25
CA SER A 405 24.05 -24.19 -10.18
C SER A 405 23.04 -23.39 -9.34
N ASP A 406 22.24 -24.08 -8.53
CA ASP A 406 21.34 -23.40 -7.58
C ASP A 406 22.13 -22.72 -6.44
N ALA A 407 23.22 -23.33 -5.98
CA ALA A 407 24.09 -22.75 -4.95
C ALA A 407 24.73 -21.42 -5.41
N GLU A 408 25.23 -21.36 -6.65
CA GLU A 408 25.78 -20.13 -7.23
C GLU A 408 24.68 -19.06 -7.39
N ALA A 409 23.47 -19.46 -7.76
CA ALA A 409 22.35 -18.52 -7.87
C ALA A 409 21.94 -17.95 -6.50
N ASP A 410 21.87 -18.81 -5.48
CA ASP A 410 21.55 -18.42 -4.11
C ASP A 410 22.62 -17.50 -3.52
N GLU A 411 23.91 -17.80 -3.75
CA GLU A 411 25.04 -16.95 -3.34
C GLU A 411 24.95 -15.56 -3.98
N MET A 412 24.86 -15.48 -5.31
CA MET A 412 24.76 -14.20 -6.03
C MET A 412 23.57 -13.36 -5.55
N TRP A 413 22.40 -13.99 -5.36
CA TRP A 413 21.22 -13.27 -4.91
C TRP A 413 21.31 -12.85 -3.44
N THR A 414 21.93 -13.67 -2.59
CA THR A 414 22.18 -13.35 -1.18
C THR A 414 23.12 -12.15 -1.05
N ASN A 415 24.17 -12.10 -1.87
CA ASN A 415 25.09 -10.95 -1.91
C ASN A 415 24.36 -9.64 -2.26
N ARG A 416 23.42 -9.69 -3.23
CA ARG A 416 22.52 -8.56 -3.50
C ARG A 416 21.67 -8.19 -2.28
N LYS A 417 21.13 -9.16 -1.54
CA LYS A 417 20.32 -8.88 -0.33
C LYS A 417 21.10 -8.19 0.79
N TYR A 418 22.43 -8.30 0.82
CA TYR A 418 23.25 -7.63 1.82
C TYR A 418 23.42 -6.12 1.61
N ALA A 419 22.85 -5.51 0.57
CA ALA A 419 23.05 -4.10 0.22
C ALA A 419 22.93 -3.11 1.41
N LEU A 420 21.79 -3.09 2.12
CA LEU A 420 21.58 -2.20 3.26
C LEU A 420 22.55 -2.52 4.41
N MET A 421 22.68 -3.81 4.77
CA MET A 421 23.56 -4.22 5.86
C MET A 421 25.03 -3.90 5.57
N SER A 422 25.47 -4.06 4.32
CA SER A 422 26.83 -3.77 3.90
C SER A 422 27.12 -2.27 3.97
N THR A 423 26.16 -1.44 3.56
CA THR A 423 26.27 0.02 3.65
C THR A 423 26.50 0.47 5.10
N ILE A 424 25.72 -0.08 6.05
CA ILE A 424 25.83 0.25 7.47
C ILE A 424 27.13 -0.33 8.06
N ALA A 425 27.43 -1.61 7.80
CA ALA A 425 28.59 -2.30 8.35
C ALA A 425 29.92 -1.71 7.87
N ALA A 426 30.01 -1.28 6.61
CA ALA A 426 31.17 -0.59 6.06
C ALA A 426 31.36 0.83 6.65
N ASN A 427 30.37 1.35 7.39
CA ASN A 427 30.39 2.70 7.96
C ASN A 427 30.03 2.71 9.47
N PRO A 428 30.87 2.11 10.35
CA PRO A 428 30.60 2.09 11.78
C PRO A 428 30.41 3.49 12.37
N GLY A 429 29.39 3.65 13.21
CA GLY A 429 29.05 4.92 13.87
C GLY A 429 28.22 5.89 13.03
N TYR A 430 27.90 5.56 11.78
CA TYR A 430 26.92 6.29 10.99
C TYR A 430 25.51 5.72 11.20
N ARG A 431 24.52 6.61 11.11
CA ARG A 431 23.10 6.30 10.89
C ARG A 431 22.79 6.37 9.40
N CYS A 432 21.69 5.76 8.98
CA CYS A 432 21.29 5.67 7.58
C CYS A 432 19.85 6.17 7.40
N TRP A 433 19.67 7.11 6.47
CA TRP A 433 18.36 7.49 5.94
C TRP A 433 18.12 6.72 4.65
N THR A 434 17.20 5.76 4.69
CA THR A 434 16.78 5.00 3.51
C THR A 434 15.71 5.79 2.76
N THR A 435 16.07 6.34 1.60
CA THR A 435 15.11 7.04 0.73
C THR A 435 14.30 6.05 -0.09
N ASP A 436 13.18 6.50 -0.66
CA ASP A 436 12.32 5.67 -1.51
C ASP A 436 11.50 6.58 -2.44
N VAL A 437 11.77 6.48 -3.74
CA VAL A 437 11.03 7.16 -4.80
C VAL A 437 10.89 6.23 -5.99
N CYS A 438 9.84 6.41 -6.78
CA CYS A 438 9.63 5.66 -8.01
C CYS A 438 9.24 6.60 -9.14
N VAL A 439 9.68 6.31 -10.37
CA VAL A 439 9.36 7.06 -11.58
C VAL A 439 9.00 6.09 -12.70
N PRO A 440 8.36 6.54 -13.80
CA PRO A 440 8.30 5.75 -15.02
C PRO A 440 9.72 5.25 -15.38
N VAL A 441 9.86 3.97 -15.72
CA VAL A 441 11.17 3.31 -15.94
C VAL A 441 12.05 4.08 -16.94
N SER A 442 11.43 4.77 -17.90
CA SER A 442 12.12 5.62 -18.88
C SER A 442 12.81 6.86 -18.29
N ARG A 443 12.37 7.36 -17.12
CA ARG A 443 12.90 8.53 -16.43
C ARG A 443 13.91 8.17 -15.32
N LEU A 444 14.01 6.90 -14.95
CA LEU A 444 14.92 6.43 -13.91
C LEU A 444 16.41 6.75 -14.16
N PRO A 445 16.97 6.67 -15.40
CA PRO A 445 18.36 7.05 -15.64
C PRO A 445 18.65 8.50 -15.25
N GLU A 446 17.76 9.42 -15.65
CA GLU A 446 17.84 10.87 -15.36
C GLU A 446 17.80 11.10 -13.85
N LEU A 447 16.83 10.49 -13.16
CA LEU A 447 16.67 10.64 -11.72
C LEU A 447 17.91 10.19 -10.93
N VAL A 448 18.45 8.99 -11.23
CA VAL A 448 19.61 8.47 -10.49
C VAL A 448 20.86 9.29 -10.77
N GLN A 449 21.09 9.69 -12.02
CA GLN A 449 22.27 10.47 -12.39
C GLN A 449 22.27 11.84 -11.70
N GLU A 450 21.15 12.55 -11.72
CA GLU A 450 21.04 13.84 -11.05
C GLU A 450 21.15 13.70 -9.53
N THR A 451 20.67 12.58 -8.97
CA THR A 451 20.78 12.30 -7.53
C THR A 451 22.22 12.03 -7.12
N LYS A 452 22.97 11.21 -7.87
CA LYS A 452 24.41 11.00 -7.60
C LYS A 452 25.20 12.31 -7.68
N LYS A 453 24.90 13.16 -8.67
CA LYS A 453 25.52 14.49 -8.81
C LYS A 453 25.20 15.39 -7.61
N ASP A 454 23.94 15.45 -7.18
CA ASP A 454 23.50 16.26 -6.04
C ASP A 454 24.16 15.82 -4.73
N LEU A 455 24.16 14.51 -4.44
CA LEU A 455 24.77 13.95 -3.23
C LEU A 455 26.29 14.21 -3.21
N SER A 456 26.96 14.03 -4.35
CA SER A 456 28.39 14.31 -4.49
C SER A 456 28.72 15.80 -4.30
N ALA A 457 27.91 16.70 -4.88
CA ALA A 457 28.11 18.15 -4.76
C ALA A 457 28.00 18.66 -3.31
N HIS A 458 27.25 17.95 -2.47
CA HIS A 458 27.09 18.25 -1.04
C HIS A 458 27.99 17.38 -0.14
N ASN A 459 28.91 16.60 -0.71
CA ASN A 459 29.80 15.67 0.00
C ASN A 459 29.05 14.65 0.90
N LEU A 460 27.82 14.28 0.51
CA LEU A 460 27.03 13.31 1.24
C LEU A 460 27.48 11.89 0.88
N ARG A 461 27.77 11.09 1.91
CA ARG A 461 28.11 9.68 1.71
C ARG A 461 26.83 8.88 1.48
N SER A 462 26.76 8.20 0.35
CA SER A 462 25.60 7.38 0.01
C SER A 462 25.95 6.19 -0.87
N THR A 463 25.14 5.16 -0.78
CA THR A 463 25.10 4.03 -1.71
C THR A 463 23.73 3.98 -2.38
N ILE A 464 23.64 3.40 -3.58
CA ILE A 464 22.38 3.25 -4.31
C ILE A 464 22.08 1.78 -4.55
N VAL A 465 20.83 1.42 -4.25
CA VAL A 465 20.22 0.14 -4.58
C VAL A 465 18.86 0.39 -5.20
N GLY A 466 18.47 -0.34 -6.24
CA GLY A 466 17.16 -0.11 -6.84
C GLY A 466 16.50 -1.32 -7.45
N HIS A 467 15.18 -1.38 -7.28
CA HIS A 467 14.24 -2.22 -8.03
C HIS A 467 14.05 -1.60 -9.42
N VAL A 468 15.12 -1.55 -10.21
CA VAL A 468 15.14 -0.75 -11.45
C VAL A 468 14.21 -1.31 -12.53
N GLY A 469 13.73 -2.55 -12.36
CA GLY A 469 12.77 -3.15 -13.26
C GLY A 469 11.35 -2.55 -13.18
N ASP A 470 11.00 -1.86 -12.10
CA ASP A 470 9.71 -1.17 -11.95
C ASP A 470 9.84 0.33 -11.67
N GLY A 471 11.06 0.88 -11.77
CA GLY A 471 11.30 2.32 -11.71
C GLY A 471 11.63 2.86 -10.32
N ASN A 472 11.79 1.98 -9.33
CA ASN A 472 12.06 2.35 -7.93
C ASN A 472 13.54 2.24 -7.58
N PHE A 473 14.05 3.19 -6.77
CA PHE A 473 15.36 3.07 -6.16
C PHE A 473 15.43 3.74 -4.78
N HIS A 474 16.48 3.38 -4.06
CA HIS A 474 16.82 3.88 -2.75
C HIS A 474 18.26 4.42 -2.78
N ALA A 475 18.41 5.70 -2.44
CA ALA A 475 19.67 6.21 -1.93
C ALA A 475 19.72 5.99 -0.42
N LEU A 476 20.75 5.30 0.05
CA LEU A 476 21.04 5.08 1.46
C LEU A 476 22.02 6.16 1.91
N ILE A 477 21.52 7.24 2.50
CA ILE A 477 22.31 8.42 2.82
C ILE A 477 22.76 8.35 4.28
N LEU A 478 24.07 8.44 4.50
CA LEU A 478 24.69 8.26 5.81
C LEU A 478 24.93 9.59 6.52
N PHE A 479 24.70 9.63 7.83
CA PHE A 479 24.93 10.80 8.69
C PHE A 479 25.31 10.40 10.13
N LYS A 480 25.95 11.29 10.89
CA LYS A 480 26.40 11.06 12.27
C LYS A 480 25.70 11.93 13.30
N ASP A 481 25.44 13.18 12.94
CA ASP A 481 24.96 14.22 13.85
C ASP A 481 23.83 15.03 13.23
N ASP A 482 23.31 15.97 14.01
CA ASP A 482 22.14 16.79 13.63
C ASP A 482 22.45 17.79 12.50
N ASP A 483 23.72 18.19 12.33
CA ASP A 483 24.10 19.11 11.25
C ASP A 483 24.21 18.37 9.92
N GLU A 484 24.82 17.17 9.91
CA GLU A 484 24.77 16.27 8.76
C GLU A 484 23.32 15.87 8.43
N LEU A 485 22.49 15.59 9.44
CA LEU A 485 21.08 15.23 9.25
C LEU A 485 20.29 16.30 8.48
N ARG A 486 20.49 17.60 8.78
CA ARG A 486 19.84 18.69 8.04
C ARG A 486 20.25 18.71 6.56
N THR A 487 21.54 18.48 6.29
CA THR A 487 22.04 18.44 4.91
C THR A 487 21.48 17.23 4.16
N VAL A 488 21.33 16.09 4.84
CA VAL A 488 20.66 14.89 4.32
C VAL A 488 19.19 15.17 4.04
N GLU A 489 18.47 15.77 4.98
CA GLU A 489 17.06 16.15 4.83
C GLU A 489 16.84 17.02 3.59
N ASP A 490 17.64 18.07 3.42
CA ASP A 490 17.60 18.93 2.22
C ASP A 490 17.81 18.14 0.92
N ALA A 491 18.73 17.17 0.91
CA ALA A 491 18.97 16.30 -0.24
C ALA A 491 17.78 15.35 -0.51
N VAL A 492 17.13 14.86 0.54
CA VAL A 492 15.93 14.03 0.42
C VAL A 492 14.77 14.84 -0.16
N HIS A 493 14.55 16.08 0.29
CA HIS A 493 13.55 16.98 -0.31
C HIS A 493 13.81 17.17 -1.81
N ARG A 494 15.05 17.50 -2.20
CA ARG A 494 15.42 17.66 -3.62
C ARG A 494 15.20 16.38 -4.42
N LEU A 495 15.54 15.22 -3.87
CA LEU A 495 15.30 13.92 -4.51
C LEU A 495 13.80 13.68 -4.74
N VAL A 496 12.97 13.89 -3.72
CA VAL A 496 11.51 13.68 -3.83
C VAL A 496 10.91 14.62 -4.86
N HIS A 497 11.20 15.93 -4.80
CA HIS A 497 10.67 16.88 -5.78
C HIS A 497 11.15 16.60 -7.20
N ARG A 498 12.39 16.13 -7.37
CA ARG A 498 12.89 15.67 -8.67
C ARG A 498 12.09 14.48 -9.16
N ALA A 499 11.83 13.46 -8.33
CA ALA A 499 11.01 12.32 -8.72
C ALA A 499 9.59 12.74 -9.14
N LEU A 500 8.95 13.63 -8.38
CA LEU A 500 7.62 14.16 -8.72
C LEU A 500 7.62 14.94 -10.05
N ALA A 501 8.66 15.75 -10.30
CA ALA A 501 8.82 16.47 -11.58
C ALA A 501 9.00 15.53 -12.79
N LEU A 502 9.38 14.27 -12.53
CA LEU A 502 9.54 13.21 -13.53
C LEU A 502 8.31 12.30 -13.65
N ASP A 503 7.13 12.77 -13.23
CA ASP A 503 5.87 12.00 -13.21
C ASP A 503 5.95 10.76 -12.28
N GLY A 504 6.78 10.87 -11.24
CA GLY A 504 6.98 9.85 -10.22
C GLY A 504 6.18 10.06 -8.95
N THR A 505 6.58 9.31 -7.92
CA THR A 505 5.98 9.32 -6.58
C THR A 505 7.03 9.56 -5.51
N CYS A 506 6.63 10.23 -4.42
CA CYS A 506 7.43 10.42 -3.23
C CYS A 506 7.68 9.13 -2.45
N THR A 507 6.96 8.04 -2.75
CA THR A 507 7.17 6.72 -2.15
C THR A 507 6.82 5.61 -3.13
N GLY A 508 7.82 4.82 -3.50
CA GLY A 508 7.60 3.61 -4.29
C GLY A 508 6.93 2.53 -3.46
N GLU A 509 7.42 2.28 -2.23
CA GLU A 509 7.00 1.12 -1.46
C GLU A 509 6.90 1.25 0.06
N HIS A 510 7.50 2.28 0.66
CA HIS A 510 7.53 2.43 2.12
C HIS A 510 6.21 2.95 2.71
N GLY A 511 5.40 3.66 1.92
CA GLY A 511 4.22 4.39 2.39
C GLY A 511 4.54 5.83 2.76
N VAL A 512 3.54 6.54 3.29
CA VAL A 512 3.63 7.97 3.61
C VAL A 512 3.97 8.19 5.08
N GLY A 513 3.29 7.47 5.98
CA GLY A 513 3.49 7.50 7.42
C GLY A 513 3.46 8.91 8.00
N VAL A 514 4.44 9.24 8.83
CA VAL A 514 4.72 10.61 9.30
C VAL A 514 5.64 11.32 8.31
N GLY A 515 6.60 10.59 7.73
CA GLY A 515 7.75 11.14 7.04
C GLY A 515 7.48 11.84 5.72
N LYS A 516 6.45 11.44 4.99
CA LYS A 516 6.23 11.91 3.61
C LYS A 516 4.91 12.64 3.40
N LYS A 517 4.17 12.93 4.47
CA LYS A 517 2.85 13.56 4.38
C LYS A 517 2.89 14.90 3.68
N GLU A 518 3.98 15.64 3.80
CA GLU A 518 4.14 16.96 3.18
C GLU A 518 4.08 16.90 1.65
N TYR A 519 4.64 15.84 1.04
CA TYR A 519 4.71 15.67 -0.41
C TYR A 519 3.39 15.23 -1.04
N LEU A 520 2.45 14.72 -0.23
CA LEU A 520 1.23 14.11 -0.75
C LEU A 520 0.36 15.10 -1.53
N THR A 521 0.37 16.39 -1.14
CA THR A 521 -0.36 17.43 -1.87
C THR A 521 0.31 17.77 -3.19
N ASP A 522 1.64 17.75 -3.24
CA ASP A 522 2.40 18.00 -4.46
C ASP A 522 2.22 16.85 -5.47
N GLU A 523 2.18 15.61 -4.98
CA GLU A 523 1.98 14.42 -5.81
C GLU A 523 0.54 14.25 -6.31
N LEU A 524 -0.44 14.32 -5.41
CA LEU A 524 -1.82 13.94 -5.73
C LEU A 524 -2.74 15.14 -6.04
N GLY A 525 -2.31 16.35 -5.70
CA GLY A 525 -3.12 17.57 -5.75
C GLY A 525 -4.12 17.70 -4.59
N GLU A 526 -4.47 18.95 -4.26
CA GLU A 526 -5.34 19.28 -3.12
C GLU A 526 -6.70 18.56 -3.17
N SER A 527 -7.31 18.44 -4.34
CA SER A 527 -8.63 17.80 -4.51
C SER A 527 -8.59 16.32 -4.15
N THR A 528 -7.53 15.62 -4.54
CA THR A 528 -7.36 14.19 -4.25
C THR A 528 -7.11 13.98 -2.76
N VAL A 529 -6.24 14.80 -2.17
CA VAL A 529 -5.98 14.74 -0.73
C VAL A 529 -7.26 15.06 0.07
N GLU A 530 -8.07 16.03 -0.34
CA GLU A 530 -9.34 16.33 0.34
C GLU A 530 -10.38 15.21 0.18
N LEU A 531 -10.38 14.50 -0.95
CA LEU A 531 -11.17 13.28 -1.10
C LEU A 531 -10.73 12.21 -0.10
N MET A 532 -9.41 11.98 0.05
CA MET A 532 -8.89 11.04 1.05
C MET A 532 -9.31 11.44 2.47
N ARG A 533 -9.24 12.73 2.81
CA ARG A 533 -9.73 13.24 4.11
C ARG A 533 -11.24 13.07 4.28
N THR A 534 -12.01 13.24 3.21
CA THR A 534 -13.46 13.05 3.24
C THR A 534 -13.80 11.60 3.58
N VAL A 535 -13.09 10.65 2.98
CA VAL A 535 -13.24 9.23 3.30
C VAL A 535 -12.82 8.93 4.74
N LYS A 536 -11.69 9.47 5.20
CA LYS A 536 -11.24 9.36 6.60
C LYS A 536 -12.29 9.85 7.58
N ARG A 537 -12.85 11.05 7.38
CA ARG A 537 -13.89 11.62 8.26
C ARG A 537 -15.19 10.82 8.22
N ALA A 538 -15.52 10.23 7.08
CA ALA A 538 -16.72 9.40 6.96
C ALA A 538 -16.58 8.07 7.72
N ILE A 539 -15.39 7.46 7.71
CA ILE A 539 -15.12 6.18 8.37
C ILE A 539 -14.78 6.36 9.85
N ASP A 540 -13.95 7.35 10.18
CA ASP A 540 -13.45 7.65 11.52
C ASP A 540 -13.74 9.11 11.92
N PRO A 541 -15.00 9.45 12.24
CA PRO A 541 -15.39 10.81 12.58
C PRO A 541 -14.72 11.34 13.85
N THR A 542 -14.30 10.44 14.74
CA THR A 542 -13.59 10.77 16.00
C THR A 542 -12.07 10.80 15.87
N ASN A 543 -11.54 10.51 14.67
CA ASN A 543 -10.11 10.50 14.36
C ASN A 543 -9.25 9.66 15.33
N ILE A 544 -9.76 8.51 15.80
CA ILE A 544 -9.01 7.63 16.71
C ILE A 544 -8.00 6.72 15.99
N MET A 545 -8.23 6.42 14.70
CA MET A 545 -7.41 5.47 13.94
C MET A 545 -6.15 6.12 13.39
N ASN A 546 -5.02 5.76 13.99
CA ASN A 546 -3.67 6.17 13.63
C ASN A 546 -3.53 7.68 13.28
N PRO A 547 -4.04 8.61 14.11
CA PRO A 547 -4.05 10.03 13.78
C PRO A 547 -2.63 10.59 13.68
N GLY A 548 -2.50 11.67 12.90
CA GLY A 548 -1.23 12.34 12.65
C GLY A 548 -0.34 11.64 11.61
N LYS A 549 -0.81 10.58 10.96
CA LYS A 549 -0.13 9.87 9.85
C LYS A 549 -0.92 9.98 8.55
N LEU A 550 -0.26 9.69 7.42
CA LEU A 550 -0.75 9.70 6.03
C LEU A 550 -1.23 11.06 5.50
N TYR A 551 -2.03 11.79 6.26
CA TYR A 551 -2.67 13.03 5.79
C TYR A 551 -1.81 14.26 6.12
N PRO A 552 -1.55 15.15 5.14
CA PRO A 552 -0.86 16.41 5.41
C PRO A 552 -1.61 17.24 6.46
N THR A 553 -0.87 17.87 7.36
CA THR A 553 -1.38 18.90 8.30
C THR A 553 -1.89 20.10 7.51
N ARG A 554 -3.03 20.68 7.90
CA ARG A 554 -3.51 21.91 7.25
C ARG A 554 -2.74 23.11 7.79
N LYS A 555 -2.42 24.06 6.91
CA LYS A 555 -1.96 25.40 7.32
C LYS A 555 -3.01 26.03 8.23
N GLY A 556 -2.71 26.12 9.52
CA GLY A 556 -3.62 26.59 10.58
C GLY A 556 -3.76 25.63 11.77
N ASP A 557 -3.52 24.34 11.57
CA ASP A 557 -3.53 23.33 12.65
C ASP A 557 -2.20 23.26 13.41
N GLU A 558 -1.12 23.84 12.86
CA GLU A 558 0.23 23.90 13.45
C GLU A 558 0.34 24.86 14.65
N LYS A 559 -0.70 25.66 14.94
CA LYS A 559 -0.70 26.68 16.00
C LYS A 559 -1.49 26.28 17.26
N LYS A 560 -1.80 25.00 17.45
CA LYS A 560 -2.58 24.54 18.61
C LYS A 560 -1.85 23.49 19.42
#